data_AF-A0A0S9C761-F1
#
_entry.id   AF-A0A0S9C761-F1
#
_cell.length_a   1.000
_cell.length_b   1.000
_cell.length_c   1.000
_cell.angle_alpha   90.00
_cell.angle_beta   90.00
_cell.angle_gamma   90.00
#
_symmetry.space_group_name_H-M   'P 1'
#
loop_
_entity.id
_entity.type
_entity.pdbx_description
1 polymer ?
#
loop_
_entity_poly.entity_id
_entity_poly.type
_entity_poly.pdbx_seq_one_letter_code
_entity_poly.pdbx_strand_id
1 'polypeptide(L)'
;MSAESTEHAISAETSEEQDDALSAVQDSDAGSEDSEGKGTSASRLEEEGDVAADYLEELLDIADIDGDIDIEVRNGRTYISIVAEEEAAGLESLVGKDGEVLEALQELTRLAVLSATENRSRLVLDINGYRSERAGELQKIAEDAVASVKDSGETVALAPMSAYERKIVHDAVADLGLVSESEGEGADRHIVVSAD
;
A
#
# COMPACT_ATOMS: atom_id res chain seq x y z
N MET A 1 -61.80 30.94 -20.57
CA MET A 1 -61.14 29.68 -20.96
C MET A 1 -59.64 29.96 -20.85
N SER A 2 -59.08 29.82 -19.64
CA SER A 2 -58.51 28.57 -19.09
C SER A 2 -57.16 28.29 -19.80
N ALA A 3 -56.01 28.17 -19.14
CA ALA A 3 -55.74 27.94 -17.72
C ALA A 3 -54.38 28.54 -17.32
N GLU A 4 -54.29 28.92 -16.05
CA GLU A 4 -53.06 29.10 -15.27
C GLU A 4 -52.22 27.81 -15.23
N SER A 5 -50.90 27.98 -15.15
CA SER A 5 -50.04 27.03 -14.44
C SER A 5 -48.87 27.81 -13.83
N THR A 6 -49.03 28.03 -12.53
CA THR A 6 -48.03 28.48 -11.57
C THR A 6 -47.11 27.30 -11.22
N GLU A 7 -46.10 27.60 -10.41
CA GLU A 7 -45.38 26.70 -9.48
C GLU A 7 -44.05 26.15 -10.03
N HIS A 8 -42.97 26.06 -9.27
CA HIS A 8 -42.66 26.48 -7.89
C HIS A 8 -41.13 26.49 -7.81
N ALA A 9 -40.56 27.46 -7.09
CA ALA A 9 -39.19 27.35 -6.60
C ALA A 9 -39.15 26.24 -5.53
N ILE A 10 -38.20 25.31 -5.65
CA ILE A 10 -37.82 24.41 -4.56
C ILE A 10 -36.31 24.51 -4.36
N SER A 11 -35.95 25.27 -3.33
CA SER A 11 -34.74 25.02 -2.57
C SER A 11 -34.87 23.64 -1.94
N ALA A 12 -33.84 22.80 -2.09
CA ALA A 12 -33.66 21.60 -1.31
C ALA A 12 -32.25 21.61 -0.74
N GLU A 13 -32.20 21.60 0.58
CA GLU A 13 -31.02 21.42 1.40
C GLU A 13 -30.56 19.95 1.36
N THR A 14 -29.27 19.74 1.64
CA THR A 14 -28.66 18.59 2.34
C THR A 14 -28.60 17.23 1.64
N SER A 15 -27.38 16.80 1.32
CA SER A 15 -26.82 15.44 1.42
C SER A 15 -25.41 15.49 0.80
N GLU A 16 -24.33 14.86 1.24
CA GLU A 16 -24.00 13.98 2.36
C GLU A 16 -22.45 14.08 2.45
N GLU A 17 -21.89 14.53 3.58
CA GLU A 17 -20.47 14.28 3.89
C GLU A 17 -20.37 12.89 4.51
N GLN A 18 -20.06 11.88 3.69
CA GLN A 18 -19.48 10.62 4.16
C GLN A 18 -18.94 9.78 3.00
N ASP A 19 -17.88 9.05 3.31
CA ASP A 19 -17.18 8.05 2.50
C ASP A 19 -16.16 8.58 1.48
N ASP A 20 -14.91 8.76 1.93
CA ASP A 20 -13.86 7.78 1.61
C ASP A 20 -12.64 7.98 2.52
N ALA A 21 -12.58 7.19 3.60
CA ALA A 21 -11.45 7.12 4.53
C ALA A 21 -10.98 5.68 4.63
N LEU A 22 -10.36 5.19 3.56
CA LEU A 22 -9.49 4.01 3.62
C LEU A 22 -8.06 4.42 3.24
N SER A 23 -7.17 4.18 4.20
CA SER A 23 -5.72 4.43 4.16
C SER A 23 -5.22 5.82 4.61
N ALA A 24 -5.62 6.21 5.81
CA ALA A 24 -4.76 7.02 6.69
C ALA A 24 -4.78 6.41 8.11
N VAL A 25 -4.06 5.31 8.31
CA VAL A 25 -3.71 4.88 9.67
C VAL A 25 -2.50 5.70 10.12
N GLN A 26 -2.79 6.89 10.67
CA GLN A 26 -1.96 7.49 11.70
C GLN A 26 -2.13 6.62 12.95
N ASP A 27 -1.11 5.84 13.30
CA ASP A 27 -1.04 5.16 14.60
C ASP A 27 -0.07 5.94 15.49
N SER A 28 -0.60 6.95 16.18
CA SER A 28 0.02 7.50 17.36
C SER A 28 -0.34 6.61 18.54
N ASP A 29 0.42 5.53 18.74
CA ASP A 29 0.42 4.82 20.01
C ASP A 29 1.84 4.76 20.56
N ALA A 30 2.14 5.75 21.40
CA ALA A 30 3.33 5.80 22.22
C ALA A 30 2.91 5.68 23.69
N GLY A 31 2.81 4.42 24.15
CA GLY A 31 3.48 3.98 25.38
C GLY A 31 2.66 3.96 26.66
N SER A 32 2.39 2.74 27.15
CA SER A 32 2.76 2.15 28.46
C SER A 32 1.74 1.05 28.77
N GLU A 33 2.08 -0.24 28.83
CA GLU A 33 2.67 -0.90 30.00
C GLU A 33 3.43 -2.19 29.60
N ASP A 34 4.63 -2.33 30.18
CA ASP A 34 5.60 -3.39 29.94
C ASP A 34 5.34 -4.67 30.75
N SER A 35 5.75 -5.80 30.16
CA SER A 35 6.25 -7.03 30.79
C SER A 35 5.35 -8.28 30.91
N GLU A 36 4.02 -8.23 30.81
CA GLU A 36 3.18 -9.47 30.76
C GLU A 36 2.71 -9.83 29.33
N GLY A 37 2.84 -8.91 28.36
CA GLY A 37 2.31 -9.06 26.99
C GLY A 37 3.29 -9.61 25.94
N LYS A 38 4.56 -9.82 26.26
CA LYS A 38 5.55 -10.27 25.24
C LYS A 38 5.32 -11.71 24.79
N GLY A 39 4.93 -12.60 25.71
CA GLY A 39 4.62 -13.99 25.38
C GLY A 39 3.36 -14.14 24.52
N THR A 40 2.34 -13.34 24.80
CA THR A 40 1.09 -13.31 24.01
C THR A 40 1.24 -12.57 22.69
N SER A 41 2.10 -11.54 22.61
CA SER A 41 2.37 -10.86 21.34
C SER A 41 3.23 -11.68 20.41
N ALA A 42 4.26 -12.37 20.92
CA ALA A 42 5.11 -13.24 20.10
C ALA A 42 4.30 -14.42 19.56
N SER A 43 3.52 -15.10 20.43
CA SER A 43 2.70 -16.24 20.01
C SER A 43 1.65 -15.86 18.95
N ARG A 44 1.08 -14.66 19.03
CA ARG A 44 0.14 -14.15 18.02
C ARG A 44 0.81 -13.89 16.68
N LEU A 45 2.03 -13.36 16.68
CA LEU A 45 2.77 -13.07 15.44
C LEU A 45 3.26 -14.36 14.77
N GLU A 46 3.60 -15.37 15.56
CA GLU A 46 3.89 -16.74 15.09
C GLU A 46 2.63 -17.37 14.46
N GLU A 47 1.50 -17.37 15.16
CA GLU A 47 0.22 -17.88 14.63
C GLU A 47 -0.23 -17.12 13.36
N GLU A 48 -0.06 -15.80 13.33
CA GLU A 48 -0.30 -14.97 12.14
C GLU A 48 0.58 -15.39 10.95
N GLY A 49 1.86 -15.68 11.21
CA GLY A 49 2.79 -16.17 10.20
C GLY A 49 2.39 -17.53 9.65
N ASP A 50 2.08 -18.48 10.53
CA ASP A 50 1.71 -19.85 10.15
C ASP A 50 0.45 -19.84 9.26
N VAL A 51 -0.62 -19.16 9.67
CA VAL A 51 -1.86 -19.09 8.90
C VAL A 51 -1.66 -18.43 7.53
N ALA A 52 -0.86 -17.37 7.49
CA ALA A 52 -0.58 -16.67 6.25
C ALA A 52 0.28 -17.51 5.30
N ALA A 53 1.27 -18.23 5.82
CA ALA A 53 2.08 -19.15 5.05
C ALA A 53 1.24 -20.30 4.49
N ASP A 54 0.37 -20.92 5.29
CA ASP A 54 -0.55 -21.97 4.84
C ASP A 54 -1.43 -21.48 3.67
N TYR A 55 -1.99 -20.26 3.78
CA TYR A 55 -2.82 -19.66 2.73
C TYR A 55 -2.03 -19.43 1.43
N LEU A 56 -0.80 -18.93 1.55
CA LEU A 56 0.06 -18.63 0.40
C LEU A 56 0.61 -19.91 -0.24
N GLU A 57 0.98 -20.91 0.55
CA GLU A 57 1.43 -22.23 0.08
C GLU A 57 0.32 -22.92 -0.71
N GLU A 58 -0.91 -22.96 -0.20
CA GLU A 58 -2.05 -23.52 -0.94
C GLU A 58 -2.31 -22.76 -2.25
N LEU A 59 -2.13 -21.44 -2.26
CA LEU A 59 -2.25 -20.63 -3.48
C LEU A 59 -1.17 -20.97 -4.51
N LEU A 60 0.09 -21.09 -4.07
CA LEU A 60 1.22 -21.45 -4.93
C LEU A 60 1.02 -22.84 -5.55
N ASP A 61 0.59 -23.81 -4.74
CA ASP A 61 0.26 -25.18 -5.17
C ASP A 61 -0.85 -25.19 -6.23
N ILE A 62 -1.94 -24.45 -6.00
CA ILE A 62 -3.07 -24.37 -6.95
C ILE A 62 -2.64 -23.69 -8.26
N ALA A 63 -1.76 -22.69 -8.17
CA ALA A 63 -1.26 -21.95 -9.31
C ALA A 63 -0.14 -22.67 -10.07
N ASP A 64 0.39 -23.78 -9.54
CA ASP A 64 1.56 -24.50 -10.08
C ASP A 64 2.77 -23.56 -10.19
N ILE A 65 3.02 -22.77 -9.12
CA ILE A 65 4.12 -21.80 -9.03
C ILE A 65 5.06 -22.23 -7.92
N ASP A 66 6.32 -22.47 -8.26
CA ASP A 66 7.37 -22.74 -7.29
C ASP A 66 7.75 -21.47 -6.50
N GLY A 67 7.90 -21.61 -5.18
CA GLY A 67 8.39 -20.54 -4.31
C GLY A 67 8.61 -21.03 -2.88
N ASP A 68 9.73 -20.64 -2.29
CA ASP A 68 10.03 -20.87 -0.88
C ASP A 68 9.48 -19.72 -0.05
N ILE A 69 8.75 -20.05 1.02
CA ILE A 69 8.16 -19.07 1.93
C ILE A 69 9.06 -18.94 3.17
N ASP A 70 9.56 -17.73 3.39
CA ASP A 70 10.28 -17.34 4.59
C ASP A 70 9.41 -16.43 5.48
N ILE A 71 9.29 -16.79 6.76
CA ILE A 71 8.55 -16.00 7.75
C ILE A 71 9.54 -15.35 8.71
N GLU A 72 9.36 -14.05 8.96
CA GLU A 72 10.18 -13.33 9.91
C GLU A 72 9.40 -12.32 10.74
N VAL A 73 9.63 -12.31 12.05
CA VAL A 73 9.03 -11.31 12.96
C VAL A 73 10.05 -10.22 13.30
N ARG A 74 9.76 -8.98 12.87
CA ARG A 74 10.59 -7.79 13.17
C ARG A 74 9.70 -6.61 13.53
N ASN A 75 10.12 -5.81 14.52
CA ASN A 75 9.44 -4.58 14.92
C ASN A 75 7.93 -4.75 15.20
N GLY A 76 7.53 -5.90 15.76
CA GLY A 76 6.12 -6.20 16.05
C GLY A 76 5.25 -6.44 14.81
N ARG A 77 5.86 -6.83 13.68
CA ARG A 77 5.17 -7.20 12.44
C ARG A 77 5.72 -8.51 11.91
N THR A 78 4.85 -9.29 11.29
CA THR A 78 5.21 -10.48 10.53
C THR A 78 5.54 -10.09 9.10
N TYR A 79 6.68 -10.54 8.61
CA TYR A 79 7.12 -10.38 7.23
C TYR A 79 7.12 -11.76 6.60
N ILE A 80 6.55 -11.85 5.41
CA ILE A 80 6.49 -13.07 4.63
C ILE A 80 7.16 -12.78 3.30
N SER A 81 8.18 -13.54 2.96
CA SER A 81 8.91 -13.41 1.71
C SER A 81 8.72 -14.68 0.90
N ILE A 82 8.31 -14.55 -0.35
CA ILE A 82 8.28 -15.67 -1.30
C ILE A 82 9.47 -15.48 -2.25
N VAL A 83 10.37 -16.45 -2.27
CA VAL A 83 11.58 -16.41 -3.10
C VAL A 83 11.66 -17.63 -3.99
N ALA A 84 12.25 -17.51 -5.17
CA ALA A 84 12.62 -18.65 -6.00
C ALA A 84 14.09 -18.59 -6.40
N GLU A 85 14.76 -19.75 -6.45
CA GLU A 85 16.19 -19.85 -6.75
C GLU A 85 16.54 -19.61 -8.24
N GLU A 86 15.61 -19.87 -9.17
CA GLU A 86 15.78 -19.64 -10.61
C GLU A 86 14.64 -18.75 -11.14
N GLU A 87 14.63 -18.46 -12.45
CA GLU A 87 13.49 -17.89 -13.19
C GLU A 87 12.29 -18.87 -13.09
N ALA A 88 11.76 -19.06 -11.89
CA ALA A 88 10.59 -19.85 -11.61
C ALA A 88 9.43 -19.11 -12.26
N ALA A 89 9.00 -19.67 -13.39
CA ALA A 89 7.92 -19.14 -14.19
C ALA A 89 6.69 -19.00 -13.29
N GLY A 90 6.30 -17.76 -12.98
CA GLY A 90 5.03 -17.50 -12.29
C GLY A 90 5.09 -16.49 -11.15
N LEU A 91 6.19 -16.39 -10.38
CA LEU A 91 6.23 -15.43 -9.24
C LEU A 91 6.08 -13.98 -9.70
N GLU A 92 6.61 -13.64 -10.87
CA GLU A 92 6.44 -12.31 -11.50
C GLU A 92 4.96 -11.97 -11.74
N SER A 93 4.12 -12.99 -12.01
CA SER A 93 2.68 -12.80 -12.19
C SER A 93 1.96 -12.48 -10.87
N LEU A 94 2.52 -12.94 -9.74
CA LEU A 94 2.04 -12.62 -8.40
C LEU A 94 2.50 -11.23 -7.93
N VAL A 95 3.50 -10.65 -8.59
CA VAL A 95 3.84 -9.22 -8.44
C VAL A 95 2.86 -8.37 -9.26
N GLY A 96 2.68 -8.74 -10.53
CA GLY A 96 1.82 -8.00 -11.45
C GLY A 96 2.45 -6.67 -11.89
N LYS A 97 1.67 -5.86 -12.62
CA LYS A 97 2.17 -4.57 -13.10
C LYS A 97 2.30 -3.60 -11.94
N ASP A 98 3.47 -2.99 -11.78
CA ASP A 98 3.75 -2.02 -10.72
C ASP A 98 3.43 -2.56 -9.29
N GLY A 99 3.37 -3.88 -9.10
CA GLY A 99 3.10 -4.51 -7.79
C GLY A 99 1.62 -4.62 -7.42
N GLU A 100 0.70 -4.35 -8.35
CA GLU A 100 -0.74 -4.34 -8.04
C GLU A 100 -1.28 -5.69 -7.55
N VAL A 101 -0.75 -6.80 -8.07
CA VAL A 101 -1.16 -8.16 -7.67
C VAL A 101 -0.57 -8.50 -6.32
N LEU A 102 0.68 -8.10 -6.05
CA LEU A 102 1.31 -8.27 -4.74
C LEU A 102 0.51 -7.57 -3.63
N GLU A 103 0.07 -6.34 -3.86
CA GLU A 103 -0.75 -5.62 -2.87
C GLU A 103 -2.12 -6.29 -2.68
N ALA A 104 -2.75 -6.77 -3.75
CA ALA A 104 -4.00 -7.51 -3.64
C ALA A 104 -3.83 -8.82 -2.85
N LEU A 105 -2.77 -9.59 -3.13
CA LEU A 105 -2.45 -10.83 -2.43
C LEU A 105 -2.15 -10.59 -0.96
N GLN A 106 -1.44 -9.51 -0.62
CA GLN A 106 -1.21 -9.12 0.76
C GLN A 106 -2.52 -8.89 1.52
N GLU A 107 -3.46 -8.15 0.91
CA GLU A 107 -4.75 -7.88 1.55
C GLU A 107 -5.60 -9.15 1.68
N LEU A 108 -5.62 -10.01 0.67
CA LEU A 108 -6.29 -11.31 0.76
C LEU A 108 -5.70 -12.18 1.88
N THR A 109 -4.37 -12.19 2.01
CA THR A 109 -3.68 -12.92 3.08
C THR A 109 -4.03 -12.36 4.46
N ARG A 110 -4.05 -11.02 4.61
CA ARG A 110 -4.49 -10.37 5.86
C ARG A 110 -5.93 -10.71 6.22
N LEU A 111 -6.82 -10.82 5.23
CA LEU A 111 -8.20 -11.24 5.43
C LEU A 111 -8.30 -12.71 5.82
N ALA A 112 -7.47 -13.59 5.24
CA ALA A 112 -7.39 -14.99 5.63
C ALA A 112 -6.95 -15.13 7.10
N VAL A 113 -5.90 -14.40 7.51
CA VAL A 113 -5.46 -14.38 8.91
C VAL A 113 -6.56 -13.83 9.83
N LEU A 114 -7.22 -12.73 9.45
CA LEU A 114 -8.33 -12.17 10.23
C LEU A 114 -9.45 -13.19 10.41
N SER A 115 -9.80 -13.93 9.35
CA SER A 115 -10.85 -14.93 9.41
C SER A 115 -10.49 -16.12 10.30
N ALA A 116 -9.22 -16.50 10.36
CA ALA A 116 -8.77 -17.65 11.15
C ALA A 116 -8.50 -17.31 12.62
N THR A 117 -7.96 -16.12 12.89
CA THR A 117 -7.45 -15.72 14.22
C THR A 117 -8.34 -14.70 14.93
N GLU A 118 -9.33 -14.12 14.25
CA GLU A 118 -10.13 -12.97 14.69
C GLU A 118 -9.30 -11.69 14.99
N ASN A 119 -8.01 -11.69 14.67
CA ASN A 119 -7.09 -10.59 14.88
C ASN A 119 -6.73 -9.91 13.56
N ARG A 120 -6.69 -8.59 13.55
CA ARG A 120 -6.22 -7.83 12.39
C ARG A 120 -4.71 -7.99 12.26
N SER A 121 -4.29 -8.63 11.17
CA SER A 121 -2.89 -8.76 10.82
C SER A 121 -2.31 -7.43 10.33
N ARG A 122 -1.04 -7.21 10.64
CA ARG A 122 -0.22 -6.13 10.07
C ARG A 122 0.92 -6.70 9.21
N LEU A 123 0.76 -7.94 8.73
CA LEU A 123 1.79 -8.64 7.98
C LEU A 123 2.17 -7.89 6.72
N VAL A 124 3.41 -8.05 6.29
CA VAL A 124 3.91 -7.50 5.03
C VAL A 124 4.34 -8.67 4.15
N LEU A 125 3.79 -8.72 2.94
CA LEU A 125 4.17 -9.70 1.94
C LEU A 125 5.18 -9.07 0.98
N ASP A 126 6.24 -9.80 0.65
CA ASP A 126 7.21 -9.46 -0.39
C ASP A 126 7.46 -10.68 -1.27
N ILE A 127 7.72 -10.43 -2.55
CA ILE A 127 7.99 -11.48 -3.54
C ILE A 127 9.28 -11.10 -4.26
N ASN A 128 10.27 -11.98 -4.23
CA ASN A 128 11.58 -11.78 -4.89
C ASN A 128 12.24 -10.41 -4.62
N GLY A 129 12.04 -9.81 -3.44
CA GLY A 129 12.65 -8.51 -3.13
C GLY A 129 12.00 -7.31 -3.83
N TYR A 130 10.85 -7.48 -4.50
CA TYR A 130 10.19 -6.47 -5.32
C TYR A 130 10.07 -5.12 -4.61
N ARG A 131 9.68 -5.10 -3.33
CA ARG A 131 9.51 -3.85 -2.59
C ARG A 131 10.80 -3.03 -2.49
N SER A 132 11.94 -3.70 -2.32
CA SER A 132 13.24 -3.04 -2.23
C SER A 132 13.69 -2.51 -3.60
N GLU A 133 13.47 -3.30 -4.65
CA GLU A 133 13.78 -2.89 -6.03
C GLU A 133 12.93 -1.68 -6.43
N ARG A 134 11.62 -1.76 -6.19
CA ARG A 134 10.66 -0.69 -6.49
C ARG A 134 10.97 0.60 -5.73
N ALA A 135 11.36 0.51 -4.46
CA ALA A 135 11.79 1.67 -3.70
C ALA A 135 13.01 2.36 -4.35
N GLY A 136 13.97 1.57 -4.86
CA GLY A 136 15.12 2.09 -5.60
C GLY A 136 14.75 2.73 -6.94
N GLU A 137 13.74 2.22 -7.64
CA GLU A 137 13.21 2.85 -8.86
C GLU A 137 12.53 4.19 -8.56
N LEU A 138 11.68 4.23 -7.53
CA LEU A 138 10.97 5.44 -7.12
C LEU A 138 11.93 6.54 -6.67
N GLN A 139 13.02 6.17 -6.00
CA GLN A 139 14.10 7.10 -5.66
C GLN A 139 14.71 7.74 -6.91
N LYS A 140 14.99 6.96 -7.97
CA LYS A 140 15.51 7.48 -9.24
C LYS A 140 14.50 8.39 -9.94
N ILE A 141 13.22 8.00 -9.94
CA ILE A 141 12.14 8.82 -10.49
C ILE A 141 12.08 10.17 -9.77
N ALA A 142 12.22 10.20 -8.44
CA ALA A 142 12.29 11.43 -7.67
C ALA A 142 13.50 12.29 -8.05
N GLU A 143 14.69 11.67 -8.16
CA GLU A 143 15.92 12.36 -8.57
C GLU A 143 15.82 13.00 -9.96
N ASP A 144 15.28 12.26 -10.94
CA ASP A 144 15.09 12.72 -12.31
C ASP A 144 14.05 13.85 -12.38
N ALA A 145 12.98 13.76 -11.60
CA ALA A 145 11.96 14.80 -11.50
C ALA A 145 12.53 16.09 -10.88
N VAL A 146 13.29 15.96 -9.79
CA VAL A 146 13.97 17.08 -9.13
C VAL A 146 14.95 17.77 -10.07
N ALA A 147 15.75 17.00 -10.81
CA ALA A 147 16.68 17.54 -11.79
C ALA A 147 15.93 18.31 -12.90
N SER A 148 14.84 17.74 -13.41
CA SER A 148 14.00 18.36 -14.43
C SER A 148 13.41 19.69 -13.97
N VAL A 149 12.87 19.76 -12.74
CA VAL A 149 12.32 20.99 -12.15
C VAL A 149 13.42 22.04 -11.96
N LYS A 150 14.61 21.64 -11.51
CA LYS A 150 15.75 22.58 -11.33
C LYS A 150 16.25 23.16 -12.65
N ASP A 151 16.21 22.38 -13.72
CA ASP A 151 16.67 22.79 -15.05
C ASP A 151 15.63 23.63 -15.80
N SER A 152 14.35 23.24 -15.75
CA SER A 152 13.27 23.93 -16.49
C SER A 152 12.64 25.08 -15.71
N GLY A 153 12.58 24.98 -14.38
CA GLY A 153 11.78 25.85 -13.51
C GLY A 153 10.28 25.56 -13.56
N GLU A 154 9.84 24.54 -14.31
CA GLU A 154 8.44 24.12 -14.44
C GLU A 154 8.14 22.93 -13.53
N THR A 155 6.89 22.79 -13.08
CA THR A 155 6.46 21.65 -12.27
C THR A 155 6.44 20.36 -13.08
N VAL A 156 6.70 19.23 -12.42
CA VAL A 156 6.71 17.90 -13.06
C VAL A 156 5.68 17.01 -12.38
N ALA A 157 4.70 16.54 -13.15
CA ALA A 157 3.74 15.53 -12.72
C ALA A 157 4.26 14.13 -13.04
N LEU A 158 4.28 13.26 -12.03
CA LEU A 158 4.69 11.86 -12.17
C LEU A 158 3.53 10.95 -12.58
N ALA A 159 3.86 9.72 -12.95
CA ALA A 159 2.86 8.69 -13.17
C ALA A 159 2.06 8.40 -11.88
N PRO A 160 0.78 8.03 -11.97
CA PRO A 160 0.03 7.55 -10.82
C PRO A 160 0.70 6.35 -10.15
N MET A 161 0.64 6.32 -8.83
CA MET A 161 1.27 5.30 -8.00
C MET A 161 0.50 5.16 -6.68
N SER A 162 0.69 4.05 -5.96
CA SER A 162 0.01 3.77 -4.71
C SER A 162 0.35 4.79 -3.61
N ALA A 163 -0.47 4.87 -2.56
CA ALA A 163 -0.23 5.80 -1.44
C ALA A 163 1.13 5.59 -0.77
N TYR A 164 1.59 4.34 -0.69
CA TYR A 164 2.90 3.99 -0.14
C TYR A 164 4.03 4.51 -1.03
N GLU A 165 3.94 4.28 -2.34
CA GLU A 165 4.93 4.75 -3.30
C GLU A 165 4.99 6.28 -3.36
N ARG A 166 3.82 6.95 -3.34
CA ARG A 166 3.75 8.42 -3.26
C ARG A 166 4.48 8.95 -2.04
N LYS A 167 4.38 8.27 -0.90
CA LYS A 167 5.13 8.65 0.30
C LYS A 167 6.64 8.50 0.11
N ILE A 168 7.11 7.39 -0.46
CA ILE A 168 8.53 7.19 -0.77
C ILE A 168 9.05 8.33 -1.64
N VAL A 169 8.32 8.65 -2.72
CA VAL A 169 8.71 9.72 -3.65
C VAL A 169 8.66 11.08 -2.95
N HIS A 170 7.62 11.37 -2.16
CA HIS A 170 7.52 12.63 -1.42
C HIS A 170 8.71 12.83 -0.47
N ASP A 171 9.03 11.80 0.33
CA ASP A 171 10.16 11.83 1.27
C ASP A 171 11.48 12.01 0.50
N ALA A 172 11.67 11.31 -0.62
CA ALA A 172 12.85 11.44 -1.48
C ALA A 172 12.99 12.85 -2.10
N VAL A 173 11.89 13.43 -2.57
CA VAL A 173 11.86 14.80 -3.13
C VAL A 173 12.21 15.82 -2.04
N ALA A 174 11.65 15.67 -0.84
CA ALA A 174 11.92 16.54 0.30
C ALA A 174 13.41 16.49 0.70
N ASP A 175 13.99 15.29 0.75
CA ASP A 175 15.42 15.10 1.04
C ASP A 175 16.33 15.78 -0.01
N LEU A 176 15.86 15.89 -1.26
CA LEU A 176 16.55 16.57 -2.36
C LEU A 176 16.31 18.09 -2.40
N GLY A 177 15.53 18.61 -1.46
CA GLY A 177 15.31 20.04 -1.21
C GLY A 177 14.25 20.70 -2.10
N LEU A 178 13.29 19.93 -2.61
CA LEU A 178 12.12 20.44 -3.33
C LEU A 178 10.83 20.10 -2.59
N VAL A 179 9.71 20.66 -3.05
CA VAL A 179 8.38 20.41 -2.52
C VAL A 179 7.64 19.45 -3.44
N SER A 180 6.78 18.63 -2.87
CA SER A 180 5.84 17.82 -3.66
C SER A 180 4.48 17.74 -3.02
N GLU A 181 3.46 17.67 -3.86
CA GLU A 181 2.04 17.57 -3.49
C GLU A 181 1.42 16.36 -4.19
N SER A 182 0.42 15.74 -3.53
CA SER A 182 -0.29 14.61 -4.11
C SER A 182 -1.63 15.04 -4.71
N GLU A 183 -1.67 15.09 -6.05
CA GLU A 183 -2.84 15.49 -6.83
C GLU A 183 -3.55 14.29 -7.47
N GLY A 184 -4.83 14.46 -7.83
CA GLY A 184 -5.68 13.41 -8.39
C GLY A 184 -6.44 12.58 -7.34
N GLU A 185 -7.27 11.65 -7.81
CA GLU A 185 -8.17 10.83 -6.98
C GLU A 185 -8.05 9.35 -7.33
N GLY A 186 -8.25 8.48 -6.34
CA GLY A 186 -8.22 7.03 -6.52
C GLY A 186 -6.96 6.52 -7.22
N ALA A 187 -7.15 5.81 -8.33
CA ALA A 187 -6.08 5.22 -9.14
C ALA A 187 -5.27 6.24 -9.94
N ASP A 188 -5.82 7.44 -10.21
CA ASP A 188 -5.14 8.49 -10.98
C ASP A 188 -4.30 9.42 -10.09
N ARG A 189 -4.26 9.14 -8.78
CA ARG A 189 -3.56 9.97 -7.81
C ARG A 189 -2.04 9.80 -7.94
N HIS A 190 -1.35 10.93 -8.10
CA HIS A 190 0.09 11.00 -8.41
C HIS A 190 0.79 12.08 -7.57
N ILE A 191 2.11 12.20 -7.74
CA ILE A 191 2.93 13.24 -7.12
C ILE A 191 3.28 14.31 -8.17
N VAL A 192 3.13 15.57 -7.78
CA VAL A 192 3.60 16.73 -8.52
C VAL A 192 4.76 17.36 -7.76
N VAL A 193 5.89 17.57 -8.44
CA VAL A 193 7.11 18.16 -7.88
C VAL A 193 7.23 19.61 -8.32
N SER A 194 7.54 20.52 -7.38
CA SER A 194 7.72 21.95 -7.63
C SER A 194 8.94 22.53 -6.90
N ALA A 195 9.39 23.70 -7.37
CA ALA A 195 10.49 24.47 -6.77
C ALA A 195 10.11 25.20 -5.47
N ASP A 196 8.82 25.47 -5.30
CA ASP A 196 8.14 26.06 -4.13
C ASP A 196 6.63 25.84 -4.26
#